data_AF-A0A1C5TL26-F1
#
_entry.id   AF-A0A1C5TL26-F1
#
_cell.length_a   1.000
_cell.length_b   1.000
_cell.length_c   1.000
_cell.angle_alpha   90.00
_cell.angle_beta   90.00
_cell.angle_gamma   90.00
#
_symmetry.space_group_name_H-M   'P 1'
#
loop_
_entity.id
_entity.type
_entity.pdbx_description
1 polymer ?
#
loop_
_entity_poly.entity_id
_entity_poly.type
_entity_poly.pdbx_seq_one_letter_code
_entity_poly.pdbx_strand_id
1 'polypeptide(L)'
;MRNYSIYTLKTKLEFTNLYQYLSEKDYKQLEQQILCHSYHTPICTWNGIVINGIEAYELFRKHSIPFRIKRLHFSSKEDVISWICTDQLKREDLTNINKKYLIGKKYDAEKIIVSRQLSSTNKSHISGASIAAKKISEECNVAMATVYKYSAYSSALDIIDEKVPDFVKRVRSGQLWISQANIIELSGLPKEQLLSLNNYLLAEKIEHLSYHDMKRELLWNNYAKPMLRKESSVSIPSIRNLPQFDPDAEIASLTLTIPSWNSSIERVLKVSDFKIASDTAKYKLKYQLMCLISTTNNILKKLEEI
;
A
#
# COMPACT_ATOMS: atom_id res chain seq x y z
N MET A 1 -2.90 -25.25 -39.90
CA MET A 1 -1.57 -24.59 -39.86
C MET A 1 -1.48 -23.79 -38.57
N ARG A 2 -0.47 -24.02 -37.73
CA ARG A 2 -0.37 -23.38 -36.40
C ARG A 2 0.06 -21.92 -36.59
N ASN A 3 -0.76 -20.96 -36.15
CA ASN A 3 -0.57 -19.50 -36.30
C ASN A 3 0.60 -18.96 -35.45
N TYR A 4 1.83 -19.39 -35.71
CA TYR A 4 3.05 -18.82 -35.16
C TYR A 4 3.56 -17.73 -36.09
N SER A 5 3.74 -16.53 -35.56
CA SER A 5 4.32 -15.41 -36.30
C SER A 5 5.08 -14.50 -35.36
N ILE A 6 5.93 -13.64 -35.92
CA ILE A 6 6.56 -12.56 -35.17
C ILE A 6 5.57 -11.40 -35.15
N TYR A 7 5.12 -11.02 -33.96
CA TYR A 7 4.18 -9.92 -33.78
C TYR A 7 4.84 -8.76 -33.04
N THR A 8 4.49 -7.54 -33.44
CA THR A 8 4.76 -6.32 -32.67
C THR A 8 3.50 -5.89 -31.96
N LEU A 9 3.46 -6.12 -30.65
CA LEU A 9 2.33 -5.82 -29.78
C LEU A 9 2.65 -4.60 -28.89
N LYS A 10 1.60 -3.89 -28.48
CA LYS A 10 1.71 -2.77 -27.55
C LYS A 10 1.60 -3.27 -26.12
N THR A 11 2.32 -2.65 -25.20
CA THR A 11 2.12 -2.79 -23.75
C THR A 11 1.58 -1.47 -23.21
N LYS A 12 0.83 -1.53 -22.10
CA LYS A 12 0.37 -0.35 -21.39
C LYS A 12 0.64 -0.49 -19.91
N LEU A 13 1.15 0.58 -19.31
CA LEU A 13 1.52 0.61 -17.89
C LEU A 13 0.36 0.21 -16.97
N GLU A 14 -0.85 0.65 -17.30
CA GLU A 14 -2.09 0.33 -16.58
C GLU A 14 -2.38 -1.16 -16.44
N PHE A 15 -1.92 -1.99 -17.39
CA PHE A 15 -2.08 -3.44 -17.36
C PHE A 15 -0.83 -4.12 -16.81
N THR A 16 0.36 -3.67 -17.20
CA THR A 16 1.62 -4.26 -16.72
C THR A 16 1.77 -4.11 -15.21
N ASN A 17 1.30 -3.00 -14.62
CA ASN A 17 1.33 -2.79 -13.17
C ASN A 17 0.44 -3.76 -12.40
N LEU A 18 -0.51 -4.45 -13.03
CA LEU A 18 -1.32 -5.48 -12.38
C LEU A 18 -0.59 -6.83 -12.26
N TYR A 19 0.60 -6.97 -12.84
CA TYR A 19 1.36 -8.21 -12.78
C TYR A 19 2.35 -8.20 -11.62
N GLN A 20 2.51 -9.37 -11.00
CA GLN A 20 3.70 -9.69 -10.23
C GLN A 20 4.71 -10.34 -11.20
N TYR A 21 5.87 -9.72 -11.39
CA TYR A 21 6.93 -10.32 -12.20
C TYR A 21 7.43 -11.63 -11.58
N LEU A 22 7.90 -12.54 -12.42
CA LEU A 22 8.46 -13.81 -11.99
C LEU A 22 9.71 -13.61 -11.14
N SER A 23 9.99 -14.59 -10.26
CA SER A 23 11.27 -14.65 -9.59
C SER A 23 12.39 -14.85 -10.63
N GLU A 24 13.63 -14.49 -10.29
CA GLU A 24 14.77 -14.69 -11.21
C GLU A 24 14.90 -16.18 -11.64
N LYS A 25 14.60 -17.10 -10.72
CA LYS A 25 14.61 -18.54 -10.99
C LYS A 25 13.55 -18.91 -12.02
N ASP A 26 12.30 -18.48 -11.82
CA ASP A 26 11.19 -18.82 -12.70
C ASP A 26 11.30 -18.11 -14.06
N TYR A 27 11.86 -16.90 -14.08
CA TYR A 27 12.18 -16.18 -15.30
C TYR A 27 13.21 -16.94 -16.15
N LYS A 28 14.31 -17.42 -15.54
CA LYS A 28 15.31 -18.24 -16.23
C LYS A 28 14.72 -19.54 -16.76
N GLN A 29 13.82 -20.17 -15.99
CA GLN A 29 13.12 -21.38 -16.43
C GLN A 29 12.21 -21.08 -17.63
N LEU A 30 11.47 -19.96 -17.60
CA LEU A 30 10.65 -19.50 -18.73
C LEU A 30 11.50 -19.22 -19.98
N GLU A 31 12.64 -18.55 -19.83
CA GLU A 31 13.57 -18.29 -20.94
C GLU A 31 14.09 -19.59 -21.55
N GLN A 32 14.48 -20.57 -20.74
CA GLN A 32 14.89 -21.90 -21.22
C GLN A 32 13.76 -22.62 -21.97
N GLN A 33 12.52 -22.57 -21.45
CA GLN A 33 11.37 -23.19 -22.11
C GLN A 33 11.07 -22.56 -23.48
N ILE A 34 11.25 -21.24 -23.60
CA ILE A 34 11.07 -20.51 -24.86
C ILE A 34 12.18 -20.88 -25.85
N LEU A 35 13.44 -20.87 -25.42
CA LEU A 35 14.60 -21.20 -26.27
C LEU A 35 14.57 -22.66 -26.76
N CYS A 36 14.13 -23.59 -25.93
CA CYS A 36 13.98 -25.00 -26.29
C CYS A 36 12.65 -25.32 -27.00
N HIS A 37 11.85 -24.31 -27.36
CA HIS A 37 10.57 -24.45 -28.06
C HIS A 37 9.52 -25.29 -27.33
N SER A 38 9.65 -25.49 -26.01
CA SER A 38 8.71 -26.24 -25.18
C SER A 38 7.58 -25.39 -24.62
N TYR A 39 7.67 -24.06 -24.77
CA TYR A 39 6.59 -23.14 -24.38
C TYR A 39 5.52 -23.05 -25.46
N HIS A 40 4.27 -23.37 -25.12
CA HIS A 40 3.15 -23.42 -26.09
C HIS A 40 1.96 -22.52 -25.73
N THR A 41 2.02 -21.84 -24.59
CA THR A 41 0.96 -20.95 -24.13
C THR A 41 0.89 -19.71 -25.03
N PRO A 42 -0.29 -19.37 -25.58
CA PRO A 42 -0.41 -18.17 -26.41
C PRO A 42 -0.39 -16.89 -25.58
N ILE A 43 0.14 -15.81 -26.15
CA ILE A 43 0.08 -14.46 -25.57
C ILE A 43 -1.35 -13.93 -25.72
N CYS A 44 -1.99 -13.53 -24.62
CA CYS A 44 -3.33 -12.97 -24.67
C CYS A 44 -3.28 -11.48 -25.00
N THR A 45 -4.15 -11.05 -25.90
CA THR A 45 -4.23 -9.65 -26.34
C THR A 45 -5.64 -9.12 -26.37
N TRP A 46 -5.78 -7.81 -26.15
CA TRP A 46 -7.02 -7.04 -26.37
C TRP A 46 -6.69 -5.80 -27.20
N ASN A 47 -7.34 -5.65 -28.36
CA ASN A 47 -7.09 -4.54 -29.29
C ASN A 47 -5.59 -4.32 -29.62
N GLY A 48 -4.83 -5.41 -29.77
CA GLY A 48 -3.38 -5.36 -30.05
C GLY A 48 -2.49 -5.02 -28.85
N ILE A 49 -3.07 -4.92 -27.64
CA ILE A 49 -2.37 -4.70 -26.39
C ILE A 49 -2.18 -6.04 -25.68
N VAL A 50 -0.99 -6.31 -25.16
CA VAL A 50 -0.71 -7.51 -24.35
C VAL A 50 -1.41 -7.38 -23.00
N ILE A 51 -2.21 -8.39 -22.68
CA ILE A 51 -2.97 -8.47 -21.42
C ILE A 51 -2.72 -9.76 -20.66
N ASN A 52 -1.90 -10.71 -21.15
CA ASN A 52 -1.34 -11.81 -20.37
C ASN A 52 -0.10 -12.37 -21.07
N GLY A 53 0.89 -12.84 -20.30
CA GLY A 53 2.16 -13.34 -20.80
C GLY A 53 3.15 -12.24 -21.18
N ILE A 54 3.22 -11.15 -20.41
CA ILE A 54 4.11 -10.01 -20.67
C ILE A 54 5.58 -10.44 -20.72
N GLU A 55 6.07 -11.16 -19.71
CA GLU A 55 7.47 -11.62 -19.65
C GLU A 55 7.79 -12.62 -20.78
N ALA A 56 6.85 -13.50 -21.12
CA ALA A 56 7.00 -14.41 -22.26
C ALA A 56 7.07 -13.63 -23.59
N TYR A 57 6.22 -12.60 -23.76
CA TYR A 57 6.25 -11.72 -24.93
C TYR A 57 7.58 -10.97 -25.06
N GLU A 58 8.12 -10.46 -23.96
CA GLU A 58 9.44 -9.80 -23.93
C GLU A 58 10.55 -10.75 -24.35
N LEU A 59 10.53 -12.00 -23.88
CA LEU A 59 11.49 -13.04 -24.27
C LEU A 59 11.35 -13.44 -25.75
N PHE A 60 10.13 -13.64 -26.25
CA PHE A 60 9.90 -13.91 -27.67
C PHE A 60 10.44 -12.79 -28.56
N ARG A 61 10.25 -11.53 -28.14
CA ARG A 61 10.78 -10.35 -28.83
C ARG A 61 12.31 -10.29 -28.78
N LYS A 62 12.89 -10.49 -27.60
CA LYS A 62 14.34 -10.48 -27.36
C LYS A 62 15.06 -11.50 -28.26
N HIS A 63 14.49 -12.70 -28.40
CA HIS A 63 15.09 -13.80 -29.15
C HIS A 63 14.57 -13.93 -30.58
N SER A 64 13.68 -13.03 -31.03
CA SER A 64 13.03 -13.06 -32.36
C SER A 64 12.34 -14.41 -32.67
N ILE A 65 11.74 -15.03 -31.65
CA ILE A 65 11.07 -16.33 -31.76
C ILE A 65 9.58 -16.12 -32.10
N PRO A 66 9.05 -16.78 -33.15
CA PRO A 66 7.62 -16.74 -33.46
C PRO A 66 6.76 -17.32 -32.34
N PHE A 67 5.61 -16.71 -32.06
CA PHE A 67 4.70 -17.14 -30.99
C PHE A 67 3.24 -17.10 -31.43
N ARG A 68 2.35 -17.65 -30.60
CA ARG A 68 0.90 -17.64 -30.85
C ARG A 68 0.23 -16.52 -30.07
N ILE A 69 -0.80 -15.93 -30.65
CA ILE A 69 -1.66 -14.96 -29.97
C ILE A 69 -3.06 -15.54 -29.78
N LYS A 70 -3.62 -15.29 -28.59
CA LYS A 70 -5.05 -15.45 -28.30
C LYS A 70 -5.67 -14.06 -28.17
N ARG A 71 -6.57 -13.70 -29.08
CA ARG A 71 -7.30 -12.43 -29.00
C ARG A 71 -8.52 -12.61 -28.10
N LEU A 72 -8.63 -11.79 -27.06
CA LEU A 72 -9.77 -11.74 -26.16
C LEU A 72 -10.59 -10.49 -26.46
N HIS A 73 -11.91 -10.61 -26.29
CA HIS A 73 -12.84 -9.51 -26.50
C HIS A 73 -13.42 -9.06 -25.16
N PHE A 74 -13.42 -7.76 -24.94
CA PHE A 74 -13.94 -7.12 -23.74
C PHE A 74 -14.61 -5.82 -24.14
N SER A 75 -15.75 -5.52 -23.50
CA SER A 75 -16.55 -4.33 -23.78
C SER A 75 -15.89 -3.05 -23.29
N SER A 76 -14.97 -3.13 -22.34
CA SER A 76 -14.28 -1.97 -21.78
C SER A 76 -12.94 -2.31 -21.15
N LYS A 77 -12.19 -1.26 -20.81
CA LYS A 77 -10.92 -1.37 -20.08
C LYS A 77 -11.13 -1.98 -18.69
N GLU A 78 -12.23 -1.66 -18.01
CA GLU A 78 -12.51 -2.17 -16.68
C GLU A 78 -12.74 -3.68 -16.71
N ASP A 79 -13.38 -4.20 -17.75
CA ASP A 79 -13.54 -5.66 -17.94
C ASP A 79 -12.17 -6.35 -18.11
N VAL A 80 -11.25 -5.71 -18.84
CA VAL A 80 -9.86 -6.20 -18.99
C VAL A 80 -9.15 -6.21 -17.63
N ILE A 81 -9.25 -5.13 -16.85
CA ILE A 81 -8.63 -5.04 -15.51
C ILE A 81 -9.19 -6.13 -14.59
N SER A 82 -10.51 -6.31 -14.55
CA SER A 82 -11.14 -7.35 -13.72
C SER A 82 -10.67 -8.75 -14.13
N TRP A 83 -10.56 -9.01 -15.45
CA TRP A 83 -10.05 -10.27 -15.98
C TRP A 83 -8.59 -10.52 -15.59
N ILE A 84 -7.71 -9.52 -15.77
CA ILE A 84 -6.28 -9.62 -15.38
C ILE A 84 -6.15 -9.91 -13.89
N CYS A 85 -6.85 -9.15 -13.03
CA CYS A 85 -6.81 -9.37 -11.60
C CYS A 85 -7.32 -10.77 -11.23
N THR A 86 -8.38 -11.25 -11.88
CA THR A 86 -8.91 -12.60 -11.66
C THR A 86 -7.92 -13.69 -12.03
N ASP A 87 -7.17 -13.51 -13.11
CA ASP A 87 -6.13 -14.46 -13.52
C ASP A 87 -4.94 -14.43 -12.54
N GLN A 88 -4.44 -13.25 -12.19
CA GLN A 88 -3.31 -13.10 -11.26
C GLN A 88 -3.63 -13.58 -9.84
N LEU A 89 -4.87 -13.42 -9.36
CA LEU A 89 -5.29 -13.88 -8.03
C LEU A 89 -5.32 -15.41 -7.88
N LYS A 90 -5.23 -16.18 -8.98
CA LYS A 90 -5.14 -17.65 -8.95
C LYS A 90 -3.71 -18.16 -8.74
N ARG A 91 -2.70 -17.29 -8.82
CA ARG A 91 -1.30 -17.65 -8.65
C ARG A 91 -1.01 -18.02 -7.20
N GLU A 92 -0.36 -19.17 -7.00
CA GLU A 92 0.06 -19.64 -5.68
C GLU A 92 1.24 -18.84 -5.12
N ASP A 93 2.10 -18.32 -6.00
CA ASP A 93 3.28 -17.53 -5.65
C ASP A 93 2.97 -16.03 -5.40
N LEU A 94 1.70 -15.64 -5.48
CA LEU A 94 1.30 -14.25 -5.32
C LEU A 94 1.56 -13.76 -3.89
N THR A 95 2.38 -12.72 -3.75
CA THR A 95 2.67 -12.16 -2.43
C THR A 95 1.41 -11.54 -1.83
N ASN A 96 1.31 -11.55 -0.49
CA ASN A 96 0.17 -10.93 0.20
C ASN A 96 0.02 -9.44 -0.15
N ILE A 97 1.13 -8.74 -0.40
CA ILE A 97 1.16 -7.32 -0.81
C ILE A 97 0.49 -7.15 -2.17
N ASN A 98 0.88 -7.95 -3.17
CA ASN A 98 0.28 -7.91 -4.50
C ASN A 98 -1.17 -8.42 -4.49
N LYS A 99 -1.49 -9.43 -3.67
CA LYS A 99 -2.87 -9.91 -3.48
C LYS A 99 -3.80 -8.80 -3.00
N LYS A 100 -3.39 -8.05 -1.98
CA LYS A 100 -4.13 -6.88 -1.46
C LYS A 100 -4.35 -5.82 -2.53
N TYR A 101 -3.28 -5.47 -3.26
CA TYR A 101 -3.35 -4.51 -4.36
C TYR A 101 -4.35 -4.94 -5.44
N LEU A 102 -4.27 -6.20 -5.90
CA LEU A 102 -5.12 -6.73 -6.97
C LEU A 102 -6.59 -6.83 -6.58
N ILE A 103 -6.90 -7.21 -5.34
CA ILE A 103 -8.29 -7.21 -4.85
C ILE A 103 -8.87 -5.79 -4.90
N GLY A 104 -8.09 -4.78 -4.47
CA GLY A 104 -8.48 -3.37 -4.57
C GLY A 104 -8.74 -2.92 -6.01
N LYS A 105 -7.78 -3.17 -6.92
CA LYS A 105 -7.92 -2.84 -8.35
C LYS A 105 -9.09 -3.56 -9.01
N LYS A 106 -9.32 -4.82 -8.67
CA LYS A 106 -10.46 -5.61 -9.18
C LYS A 106 -11.78 -5.00 -8.72
N TYR A 107 -11.88 -4.65 -7.44
CA TYR A 107 -13.07 -4.00 -6.88
C TYR A 107 -13.36 -2.67 -7.59
N ASP A 108 -12.36 -1.82 -7.81
CA ASP A 108 -12.57 -0.53 -8.47
C ASP A 108 -13.05 -0.67 -9.93
N ALA A 109 -12.56 -1.67 -10.65
CA ALA A 109 -13.04 -2.01 -11.99
C ALA A 109 -14.47 -2.56 -11.96
N GLU A 110 -14.75 -3.53 -11.09
CA GLU A 110 -16.08 -4.15 -10.96
C GLU A 110 -17.16 -3.17 -10.51
N LYS A 111 -16.81 -2.21 -9.65
CA LYS A 111 -17.68 -1.10 -9.26
C LYS A 111 -18.19 -0.34 -10.50
N ILE A 112 -17.31 -0.04 -11.45
CA ILE A 112 -17.67 0.66 -12.70
C ILE A 112 -18.47 -0.25 -13.65
N ILE A 113 -18.11 -1.52 -13.76
CA ILE A 113 -18.85 -2.51 -14.57
C ILE A 113 -20.30 -2.63 -14.07
N VAL A 114 -20.47 -2.85 -12.77
CA VAL A 114 -21.80 -2.99 -12.14
C VAL A 114 -22.60 -1.69 -12.26
N SER A 115 -21.99 -0.53 -12.01
CA SER A 115 -22.67 0.77 -12.18
C SER A 115 -23.20 0.96 -13.60
N ARG A 116 -22.43 0.57 -14.63
CA ARG A 116 -22.90 0.62 -16.03
C ARG A 116 -24.07 -0.33 -16.26
N GLN A 117 -24.00 -1.57 -15.80
CA GLN A 117 -25.08 -2.55 -15.93
C GLN A 117 -26.39 -2.09 -15.25
N LEU A 118 -26.29 -1.46 -14.07
CA LEU A 118 -27.44 -0.91 -13.35
C LEU A 118 -28.06 0.28 -14.08
N SER A 119 -27.24 1.12 -14.70
CA SER A 119 -27.73 2.26 -15.50
C SER A 119 -28.52 1.79 -16.73
N SER A 120 -28.10 0.70 -17.39
CA SER A 120 -28.81 0.11 -18.53
C SER A 120 -30.12 -0.58 -18.15
N THR A 121 -30.34 -0.91 -16.89
CA THR A 121 -31.51 -1.66 -16.40
C THR A 121 -32.49 -0.82 -15.57
N ASN A 122 -32.34 0.51 -15.55
CA ASN A 122 -33.13 1.45 -14.75
C ASN A 122 -33.11 1.16 -13.23
N LYS A 123 -32.08 0.48 -12.72
CA LYS A 123 -31.88 0.14 -11.29
C LYS A 123 -30.86 1.07 -10.61
N SER A 124 -30.91 2.36 -10.92
CA SER A 124 -29.94 3.37 -10.46
C SER A 124 -29.95 3.61 -8.94
N HIS A 125 -31.03 3.26 -8.24
CA HIS A 125 -31.14 3.40 -6.79
C HIS A 125 -30.27 2.40 -5.99
N ILE A 126 -29.78 1.33 -6.62
CA ILE A 126 -28.96 0.32 -5.96
C ILE A 126 -27.48 0.73 -5.98
N SER A 127 -26.80 0.64 -4.83
CA SER A 127 -25.37 0.93 -4.75
C SER A 127 -24.53 -0.13 -5.49
N GLY A 128 -24.05 0.23 -6.69
CA GLY A 128 -23.13 -0.61 -7.47
C GLY A 128 -21.84 -0.95 -6.71
N ALA A 129 -21.39 -0.04 -5.83
CA ALA A 129 -20.26 -0.25 -4.93
C ALA A 129 -20.50 -1.41 -3.94
N SER A 130 -21.70 -1.52 -3.38
CA SER A 130 -22.04 -2.60 -2.43
C SER A 130 -22.13 -3.96 -3.13
N ILE A 131 -22.76 -4.01 -4.31
CA ILE A 131 -22.86 -5.23 -5.12
C ILE A 131 -21.46 -5.72 -5.53
N ALA A 132 -20.62 -4.82 -6.05
CA ALA A 132 -19.24 -5.16 -6.42
C ALA A 132 -18.44 -5.65 -5.21
N ALA A 133 -18.55 -4.98 -4.06
CA ALA A 133 -17.86 -5.42 -2.84
C ALA A 133 -18.31 -6.81 -2.38
N LYS A 134 -19.61 -7.12 -2.47
CA LYS A 134 -20.16 -8.44 -2.14
C LYS A 134 -19.60 -9.52 -3.08
N LYS A 135 -19.64 -9.28 -4.39
CA LYS A 135 -19.09 -10.20 -5.40
C LYS A 135 -17.62 -10.51 -5.12
N ILE A 136 -16.80 -9.48 -4.91
CA ILE A 136 -15.35 -9.67 -4.63
C ILE A 136 -15.10 -10.34 -3.28
N SER A 137 -15.91 -10.02 -2.28
CA SER A 137 -15.86 -10.63 -0.95
C SER A 137 -16.04 -12.15 -1.02
N GLU A 138 -17.03 -12.61 -1.78
CA GLU A 138 -17.33 -14.02 -2.01
C GLU A 138 -16.23 -14.70 -2.85
N GLU A 139 -15.82 -14.10 -3.98
CA GLU A 139 -14.81 -14.66 -4.88
C GLU A 139 -13.43 -14.80 -4.23
N CYS A 140 -13.04 -13.83 -3.40
CA CYS A 140 -11.71 -13.79 -2.78
C CYS A 140 -11.70 -14.32 -1.33
N ASN A 141 -12.85 -14.72 -0.80
CA ASN A 141 -13.06 -15.14 0.59
C ASN A 141 -12.49 -14.13 1.60
N VAL A 142 -12.91 -12.86 1.47
CA VAL A 142 -12.52 -11.75 2.37
C VAL A 142 -13.76 -10.97 2.78
N ALA A 143 -13.78 -10.37 3.97
CA ALA A 143 -14.90 -9.54 4.38
C ALA A 143 -15.09 -8.31 3.47
N MET A 144 -16.34 -7.88 3.23
CA MET A 144 -16.62 -6.66 2.43
C MET A 144 -15.87 -5.43 2.95
N ALA A 145 -15.77 -5.26 4.27
CA ALA A 145 -15.00 -4.18 4.89
C ALA A 145 -13.51 -4.20 4.47
N THR A 146 -12.95 -5.39 4.29
CA THR A 146 -11.57 -5.59 3.84
C THR A 146 -11.41 -5.22 2.36
N VAL A 147 -12.41 -5.48 1.52
CA VAL A 147 -12.40 -5.07 0.11
C VAL A 147 -12.27 -3.55 -0.01
N TYR A 148 -13.06 -2.80 0.76
CA TYR A 148 -12.96 -1.33 0.78
C TYR A 148 -11.58 -0.84 1.26
N LYS A 149 -11.02 -1.46 2.30
CA LYS A 149 -9.66 -1.15 2.77
C LYS A 149 -8.61 -1.41 1.68
N TYR A 150 -8.76 -2.49 0.92
CA TYR A 150 -7.84 -2.84 -0.16
C TYR A 150 -7.94 -1.89 -1.35
N SER A 151 -9.13 -1.35 -1.64
CA SER A 151 -9.31 -0.27 -2.65
C SER A 151 -8.62 1.03 -2.24
N ALA A 152 -8.75 1.44 -0.97
CA ALA A 152 -8.03 2.61 -0.45
C ALA A 152 -6.50 2.39 -0.50
N TYR A 153 -6.05 1.20 -0.11
CA TYR A 153 -4.64 0.80 -0.19
C TYR A 153 -4.09 0.79 -1.63
N SER A 154 -4.82 0.21 -2.59
CA SER A 154 -4.38 0.18 -3.99
C SER A 154 -4.32 1.58 -4.60
N SER A 155 -5.29 2.43 -4.28
CA SER A 155 -5.32 3.83 -4.71
C SER A 155 -4.13 4.62 -4.13
N ALA A 156 -3.84 4.42 -2.84
CA ALA A 156 -2.69 5.03 -2.19
C ALA A 156 -1.36 4.60 -2.82
N LEU A 157 -1.21 3.31 -3.16
CA LEU A 157 -0.04 2.83 -3.88
C LEU A 157 0.10 3.45 -5.27
N ASP A 158 -0.99 3.57 -6.03
CA ASP A 158 -0.94 4.19 -7.36
C ASP A 158 -0.50 5.67 -7.27
N ILE A 159 -0.98 6.41 -6.27
CA ILE A 159 -0.57 7.81 -6.03
C ILE A 159 0.93 7.90 -5.69
N ILE A 160 1.44 6.98 -4.86
CA ILE A 160 2.86 6.97 -4.52
C ILE A 160 3.69 6.53 -5.72
N ASP A 161 3.21 5.59 -6.54
CA ASP A 161 3.90 5.11 -7.75
C ASP A 161 4.09 6.24 -8.75
N GLU A 162 3.09 7.10 -8.93
CA GLU A 162 3.18 8.29 -9.78
C GLU A 162 4.24 9.29 -9.29
N LYS A 163 4.40 9.43 -7.97
CA LYS A 163 5.35 10.37 -7.35
C LYS A 163 6.76 9.79 -7.28
N VAL A 164 6.91 8.56 -6.79
CA VAL A 164 8.16 7.87 -6.45
C VAL A 164 8.04 6.37 -6.79
N PRO A 165 8.19 5.97 -8.07
CA PRO A 165 7.99 4.58 -8.50
C PRO A 165 8.90 3.57 -7.78
N ASP A 166 10.15 3.94 -7.52
CA ASP A 166 11.11 3.03 -6.88
C ASP A 166 10.72 2.67 -5.44
N PHE A 167 10.01 3.57 -4.74
CA PHE A 167 9.44 3.26 -3.43
C PHE A 167 8.41 2.13 -3.54
N VAL A 168 7.47 2.23 -4.49
CA VAL A 168 6.43 1.22 -4.70
C VAL A 168 7.01 -0.10 -5.18
N LYS A 169 8.04 -0.08 -6.04
CA LYS A 169 8.76 -1.30 -6.44
C LYS A 169 9.34 -2.05 -5.23
N ARG A 170 9.96 -1.35 -4.27
CA ARG A 170 10.48 -1.97 -3.03
C ARG A 170 9.36 -2.53 -2.15
N VAL A 171 8.25 -1.82 -2.03
CA VAL A 171 7.08 -2.32 -1.28
C VAL A 171 6.51 -3.57 -1.94
N ARG A 172 6.27 -3.56 -3.26
CA ARG A 172 5.64 -4.68 -3.98
C ARG A 172 6.53 -5.90 -4.15
N SER A 173 7.84 -5.72 -4.17
CA SER A 173 8.82 -6.82 -4.14
C SER A 173 9.03 -7.38 -2.73
N GLY A 174 8.52 -6.71 -1.69
CA GLY A 174 8.71 -7.12 -0.29
C GLY A 174 10.06 -6.69 0.31
N GLN A 175 10.87 -5.91 -0.40
CA GLN A 175 12.12 -5.33 0.11
C GLN A 175 11.88 -4.25 1.17
N LEU A 176 10.70 -3.62 1.16
CA LEU A 176 10.28 -2.66 2.16
C LEU A 176 8.94 -3.09 2.78
N TRP A 177 8.98 -3.50 4.04
CA TRP A 177 7.80 -3.76 4.84
C TRP A 177 7.21 -2.46 5.36
N ILE A 178 5.91 -2.27 5.13
CA ILE A 178 5.16 -1.10 5.57
C ILE A 178 3.69 -1.50 5.75
N SER A 179 3.06 -0.93 6.79
CA SER A 179 1.64 -1.18 7.07
C SER A 179 0.74 -0.53 6.00
N GLN A 180 -0.48 -1.06 5.84
CA GLN A 180 -1.46 -0.48 4.92
C GLN A 180 -1.86 0.95 5.32
N ALA A 181 -2.01 1.20 6.63
CA ALA A 181 -2.34 2.51 7.16
C ALA A 181 -1.25 3.54 6.83
N ASN A 182 0.01 3.15 7.00
CA ASN A 182 1.16 3.98 6.68
C ASN A 182 1.22 4.32 5.19
N ILE A 183 0.95 3.36 4.30
CA ILE A 183 0.87 3.62 2.85
C ILE A 183 -0.21 4.64 2.51
N ILE A 184 -1.38 4.55 3.15
CA ILE A 184 -2.47 5.51 2.95
C ILE A 184 -2.03 6.89 3.42
N GLU A 185 -1.41 7.01 4.59
CA GLU A 185 -0.89 8.28 5.09
C GLU A 185 0.18 8.89 4.17
N LEU A 186 1.15 8.08 3.71
CA LEU A 186 2.21 8.53 2.81
C LEU A 186 1.67 9.05 1.48
N SER A 187 0.57 8.49 0.96
CA SER A 187 -0.01 8.93 -0.31
C SER A 187 -0.43 10.41 -0.30
N GLY A 188 -0.77 10.94 0.88
CA GLY A 188 -1.13 12.35 1.08
C GLY A 188 0.06 13.32 1.09
N LEU A 189 1.30 12.82 1.15
CA LEU A 189 2.47 13.69 1.24
C LEU A 189 2.89 14.27 -0.12
N PRO A 190 3.53 15.47 -0.14
CA PRO A 190 4.19 16.00 -1.32
C PRO A 190 5.29 15.08 -1.86
N LYS A 191 5.58 15.21 -3.17
CA LYS A 191 6.58 14.38 -3.85
C LYS A 191 7.97 14.54 -3.24
N GLU A 192 8.35 15.75 -2.87
CA GLU A 192 9.66 16.09 -2.31
C GLU A 192 9.90 15.35 -0.99
N GLN A 193 8.87 15.27 -0.14
CA GLN A 193 8.95 14.57 1.14
C GLN A 193 9.04 13.07 0.96
N LEU A 194 8.28 12.50 0.03
CA LEU A 194 8.36 11.07 -0.29
C LEU A 194 9.73 10.70 -0.87
N LEU A 195 10.32 11.57 -1.69
CA LEU A 195 11.68 11.39 -2.20
C LEU A 195 12.72 11.44 -1.08
N SER A 196 12.63 12.44 -0.19
CA SER A 196 13.52 12.55 0.97
C SER A 196 13.45 11.31 1.85
N LEU A 197 12.24 10.85 2.17
CA LEU A 197 12.03 9.62 2.92
C LEU A 197 12.61 8.40 2.18
N ASN A 198 12.34 8.26 0.89
CA ASN A 198 12.87 7.13 0.11
C ASN A 198 14.40 7.11 0.10
N ASN A 199 15.05 8.27 -0.04
CA ASN A 199 16.51 8.40 -0.02
C ASN A 199 17.08 8.04 1.35
N TYR A 200 16.46 8.50 2.44
CA TYR A 200 16.84 8.13 3.80
C TYR A 200 16.74 6.61 4.03
N LEU A 201 15.62 5.99 3.63
CA LEU A 201 15.43 4.54 3.75
C LEU A 201 16.49 3.74 2.97
N LEU A 202 16.94 4.26 1.83
CA LEU A 202 18.00 3.64 1.04
C LEU A 202 19.37 3.81 1.69
N ALA A 203 19.69 5.00 2.18
CA ALA A 203 20.95 5.31 2.83
C ALA A 203 21.16 4.45 4.10
N GLU A 204 20.13 4.39 4.95
CA GLU A 204 20.14 3.63 6.20
C GLU A 204 19.81 2.14 6.02
N LYS A 205 19.57 1.69 4.77
CA LYS A 205 19.17 0.31 4.43
C LYS A 205 17.99 -0.20 5.27
N ILE A 206 16.99 0.65 5.45
CA ILE A 206 15.80 0.33 6.24
C ILE A 206 14.86 -0.53 5.39
N GLU A 207 14.65 -1.76 5.86
CA GLU A 207 13.74 -2.75 5.26
C GLU A 207 12.34 -2.73 5.89
N HIS A 208 12.17 -2.06 7.02
CA HIS A 208 10.90 -2.00 7.75
C HIS A 208 10.60 -0.58 8.21
N LEU A 209 9.56 0.03 7.62
CA LEU A 209 9.13 1.38 7.94
C LEU A 209 7.97 1.35 8.93
N SER A 210 8.29 1.58 10.21
CA SER A 210 7.27 1.72 11.25
C SER A 210 6.61 3.11 11.23
N TYR A 211 5.48 3.23 11.91
CA TYR A 211 4.83 4.52 12.12
C TYR A 211 5.73 5.53 12.87
N HIS A 212 6.54 5.04 13.82
CA HIS A 212 7.45 5.90 14.58
C HIS A 212 8.57 6.44 13.68
N ASP A 213 9.12 5.59 12.81
CA ASP A 213 10.15 6.00 11.85
C ASP A 213 9.60 7.03 10.86
N MET A 214 8.36 6.85 10.36
CA MET A 214 7.68 7.86 9.55
C MET A 214 7.57 9.20 10.27
N LYS A 215 7.16 9.21 11.54
CA LYS A 215 7.00 10.44 12.33
C LYS A 215 8.31 11.15 12.61
N ARG A 216 9.38 10.39 12.89
CA ARG A 216 10.70 10.93 13.19
C ARG A 216 11.32 11.60 11.97
N GLU A 217 11.32 10.91 10.83
CA GLU A 217 11.99 11.39 9.62
C GLU A 217 11.21 12.49 8.90
N LEU A 218 9.88 12.47 8.95
CA LEU A 218 9.06 13.52 8.33
C LEU A 218 8.90 14.76 9.22
N LEU A 219 9.57 14.84 10.38
CA LEU A 219 9.45 15.93 11.36
C LEU A 219 7.98 16.34 11.58
N TRP A 220 7.10 15.36 11.79
CA TRP A 220 5.64 15.55 11.75
C TRP A 220 5.14 16.66 12.70
N ASN A 221 5.88 16.96 13.76
CA ASN A 221 5.59 18.04 14.71
C ASN A 221 5.63 19.45 14.10
N ASN A 222 6.30 19.67 12.95
CA ASN A 222 6.37 20.99 12.31
C ASN A 222 5.26 21.23 11.27
N TYR A 223 4.47 20.20 10.93
CA TYR A 223 3.56 20.26 9.78
C TYR A 223 2.14 19.77 10.06
N ALA A 224 1.78 19.52 11.32
CA ALA A 224 0.38 19.53 11.74
C ALA A 224 -0.18 20.98 11.68
N LYS A 225 -0.29 21.57 10.48
CA LYS A 225 -1.25 22.65 10.28
C LYS A 225 -2.64 22.02 10.44
N PRO A 226 -3.54 22.62 11.24
CA PRO A 226 -4.91 22.16 11.29
C PRO A 226 -5.47 22.26 9.87
N MET A 227 -5.99 21.16 9.33
CA MET A 227 -6.79 21.21 8.10
C MET A 227 -7.83 22.31 8.30
N LEU A 228 -7.73 23.38 7.49
CA LEU A 228 -8.77 24.39 7.34
C LEU A 228 -10.07 23.64 7.05
N ARG A 229 -10.94 23.54 8.07
CA ARG A 229 -12.32 23.13 7.88
C ARG A 229 -12.92 24.13 6.92
N LYS A 230 -13.26 23.65 5.74
CA LYS A 230 -14.10 24.37 4.79
C LYS A 230 -15.40 24.68 5.54
N GLU A 231 -15.65 25.96 5.82
CA GLU A 231 -16.94 26.42 6.34
C GLU A 231 -17.98 26.19 5.25
N SER A 232 -18.64 25.04 5.30
CA SER A 232 -19.94 24.86 4.65
C SER A 232 -21.00 25.33 5.63
N SER A 233 -21.51 26.54 5.39
CA SER A 233 -22.73 27.06 6.00
C SER A 233 -23.91 26.13 5.68
N VAL A 234 -24.21 25.21 6.60
CA VAL A 234 -25.47 24.49 6.61
C VAL A 234 -25.97 24.47 8.06
N SER A 235 -27.09 25.15 8.28
CA SER A 235 -27.82 25.17 9.54
C SER A 235 -28.25 23.75 9.92
N ILE A 236 -27.73 23.23 11.03
CA ILE A 236 -28.20 22.01 11.68
C ILE A 236 -28.49 22.35 13.16
N PRO A 237 -29.60 21.85 13.75
CA PRO A 237 -30.07 22.31 15.05
C PRO A 237 -29.16 21.89 16.21
N SER A 238 -29.22 22.69 17.27
CA SER A 238 -28.39 22.68 18.48
C SER A 238 -28.55 21.41 19.34
N ILE A 239 -27.61 20.44 19.24
CA ILE A 239 -27.33 19.43 20.29
C ILE A 239 -25.85 18.99 20.23
N ARG A 240 -24.93 19.83 20.73
CA ARG A 240 -23.68 19.44 21.42
C ARG A 240 -22.94 20.73 21.80
N ASN A 241 -22.94 21.10 23.08
CA ASN A 241 -22.00 22.12 23.55
C ASN A 241 -20.59 21.57 23.31
N LEU A 242 -19.79 22.28 22.51
CA LEU A 242 -18.35 22.02 22.44
C LEU A 242 -17.78 22.20 23.85
N PRO A 243 -16.88 21.32 24.32
CA PRO A 243 -16.14 21.59 25.54
C PRO A 243 -15.38 22.91 25.34
N GLN A 244 -15.52 23.81 26.32
CA GLN A 244 -14.80 25.07 26.37
C GLN A 244 -13.30 24.78 26.31
N PHE A 245 -12.55 25.59 25.56
CA PHE A 245 -11.09 25.45 25.45
C PHE A 245 -10.48 25.51 26.87
N ASP A 246 -9.87 24.41 27.28
CA ASP A 246 -9.19 24.28 28.56
C ASP A 246 -7.68 24.41 28.31
N PRO A 247 -7.05 25.54 28.71
CA PRO A 247 -5.62 25.75 28.52
C PRO A 247 -4.77 24.75 29.31
N ASP A 248 -5.35 24.10 30.33
CA ASP A 248 -4.66 23.17 31.20
C ASP A 248 -4.78 21.71 30.72
N ALA A 249 -5.61 21.42 29.72
CA ALA A 249 -5.94 20.05 29.31
C ALA A 249 -4.71 19.20 28.95
N GLU A 250 -3.77 19.75 28.18
CA GLU A 250 -2.54 19.04 27.78
C GLU A 250 -1.56 18.90 28.95
N ILE A 251 -1.47 19.90 29.83
CA ILE A 251 -0.63 19.86 31.04
C ILE A 251 -1.17 18.82 32.02
N ALA A 252 -2.49 18.80 32.22
CA ALA A 252 -3.19 17.86 33.08
C ALA A 252 -3.06 16.42 32.55
N SER A 253 -3.22 16.21 31.24
CA SER A 253 -3.05 14.92 30.59
C SER A 253 -1.65 14.31 30.84
N LEU A 254 -0.59 15.11 30.67
CA LEU A 254 0.77 14.67 30.94
C LEU A 254 0.99 14.40 32.44
N THR A 255 0.50 15.31 33.31
CA THR A 255 0.63 15.19 34.76
C THR A 255 -0.01 13.90 35.29
N LEU A 256 -1.17 13.52 34.76
CA LEU A 256 -1.88 12.31 35.16
C LEU A 256 -1.20 11.01 34.69
N THR A 257 -0.39 11.05 33.64
CA THR A 257 0.23 9.86 33.06
C THR A 257 1.64 9.57 33.59
N ILE A 258 2.41 10.59 34.00
CA ILE A 258 3.77 10.45 34.55
C ILE A 258 3.88 9.41 35.70
N PRO A 259 2.97 9.34 36.69
CA PRO A 259 3.06 8.35 37.76
C PRO A 259 3.08 6.90 37.26
N SER A 260 2.39 6.61 36.14
CA SER A 260 2.37 5.27 35.54
C SER A 260 3.72 4.89 34.90
N TRP A 261 4.43 5.87 34.33
CA TRP A 261 5.76 5.68 33.77
C TRP A 261 6.78 5.45 34.87
N ASN A 262 6.72 6.26 35.95
CA ASN A 262 7.55 6.07 37.14
C ASN A 262 7.35 4.66 37.73
N SER A 263 6.09 4.25 37.91
CA SER A 263 5.77 2.89 38.39
C SER A 263 6.35 1.80 37.50
N SER A 264 6.34 2.00 36.18
CA SER A 264 6.90 1.04 35.22
C SER A 264 8.42 0.96 35.30
N ILE A 265 9.10 2.10 35.44
CA ILE A 265 10.57 2.18 35.60
C ILE A 265 10.98 1.53 36.93
N GLU A 266 10.31 1.86 38.03
CA GLU A 266 10.57 1.25 39.34
C GLU A 266 10.39 -0.26 39.33
N ARG A 267 9.36 -0.76 38.64
CA ARG A 267 9.14 -2.20 38.52
C ARG A 267 10.31 -2.87 37.82
N VAL A 268 10.83 -2.29 36.74
CA VAL A 268 11.99 -2.83 36.03
C VAL A 268 13.23 -2.83 36.94
N LEU A 269 13.43 -1.78 37.74
CA LEU A 269 14.52 -1.71 38.72
C LEU A 269 14.41 -2.77 39.82
N LYS A 270 13.20 -3.08 40.28
CA LYS A 270 12.94 -4.06 41.36
C LYS A 270 13.01 -5.51 40.89
N VAL A 271 12.53 -5.80 39.67
CA VAL A 271 12.32 -7.17 39.19
C VAL A 271 13.45 -7.68 38.30
N SER A 272 14.17 -6.78 37.62
CA SER A 272 15.14 -7.20 36.60
C SER A 272 16.54 -7.37 37.17
N ASP A 273 17.18 -8.51 36.88
CA ASP A 273 18.61 -8.68 37.10
C ASP A 273 19.39 -8.22 35.84
N PHE A 274 19.98 -7.02 35.95
CA PHE A 274 20.75 -6.41 34.85
C PHE A 274 22.05 -7.14 34.54
N LYS A 275 22.53 -8.05 35.39
CA LYS A 275 23.76 -8.82 35.13
C LYS A 275 23.53 -9.90 34.06
N ILE A 276 22.34 -10.50 34.06
CA ILE A 276 21.97 -11.58 33.12
C ILE A 276 21.22 -11.08 31.87
N ALA A 277 20.78 -9.82 31.86
CA ALA A 277 20.13 -9.22 30.70
C ALA A 277 21.07 -9.15 29.49
N SER A 278 20.53 -9.23 28.27
CA SER A 278 21.34 -9.08 27.05
C SER A 278 21.82 -7.65 26.86
N ASP A 279 23.00 -7.48 26.26
CA ASP A 279 23.57 -6.15 26.04
C ASP A 279 22.68 -5.32 25.11
N THR A 280 22.10 -5.92 24.08
CA THR A 280 21.11 -5.26 23.21
C THR A 280 19.92 -4.69 23.99
N ALA A 281 19.42 -5.42 24.99
CA ALA A 281 18.31 -4.93 25.83
C ALA A 281 18.75 -3.76 26.72
N LYS A 282 19.95 -3.85 27.32
CA LYS A 282 20.53 -2.76 28.14
C LYS A 282 20.77 -1.49 27.31
N TYR A 283 21.33 -1.62 26.10
CA TYR A 283 21.58 -0.49 25.20
C TYR A 283 20.28 0.20 24.78
N LYS A 284 19.26 -0.58 24.39
CA LYS A 284 17.94 -0.03 24.03
C LYS A 284 17.30 0.70 25.21
N LEU A 285 17.32 0.10 26.41
CA LEU A 285 16.77 0.73 27.61
C LEU A 285 17.52 2.03 27.96
N LYS A 286 18.86 2.00 27.93
CA LYS A 286 19.70 3.18 28.18
C LYS A 286 19.38 4.32 27.21
N TYR A 287 19.29 4.03 25.92
CA TYR A 287 18.95 5.02 24.90
C TYR A 287 17.58 5.67 25.17
N GLN A 288 16.55 4.86 25.42
CA GLN A 288 15.20 5.38 25.66
C GLN A 288 15.12 6.24 26.94
N LEU A 289 15.84 5.85 28.00
CA LEU A 289 15.94 6.66 29.22
C LEU A 289 16.62 8.01 28.96
N MET A 290 17.67 8.04 28.15
CA MET A 290 18.33 9.30 27.77
C MET A 290 17.39 10.23 26.98
N CYS A 291 16.59 9.68 26.05
CA CYS A 291 15.58 10.45 25.32
C CYS A 291 14.50 11.02 26.26
N LEU A 292 14.04 10.20 27.22
CA LEU A 292 13.08 10.65 28.22
C LEU A 292 13.63 11.81 29.06
N ILE A 293 14.85 11.66 29.61
CA ILE A 293 15.53 12.71 30.38
C ILE A 293 15.65 14.00 29.57
N SER A 294 16.12 13.91 28.31
CA SER A 294 16.26 15.09 27.45
C SER A 294 14.92 15.79 27.21
N THR A 295 13.84 15.03 27.02
CA THR A 295 12.50 15.57 26.76
C THR A 295 11.92 16.22 28.00
N THR A 296 12.05 15.57 29.16
CA THR A 296 11.62 16.11 30.46
C THR A 296 12.38 17.39 30.79
N ASN A 297 13.69 17.45 30.56
CA ASN A 297 14.48 18.66 30.77
C ASN A 297 14.03 19.83 29.89
N ASN A 298 13.61 19.57 28.65
CA ASN A 298 13.07 20.63 27.79
C ASN A 298 11.75 21.20 28.33
N ILE A 299 10.89 20.34 28.90
CA ILE A 299 9.64 20.78 29.53
C ILE A 299 9.93 21.56 30.82
N LEU A 300 10.83 21.06 31.66
CA LEU A 300 11.25 21.74 32.88
C LEU A 300 11.82 23.12 32.57
N LYS A 301 12.71 23.23 31.57
CA LYS A 301 13.25 24.51 31.13
C LYS A 301 12.17 25.49 30.69
N LYS A 302 11.15 25.01 29.95
CA LYS A 302 10.00 25.85 29.57
C LYS A 302 9.16 26.31 30.76
N LEU A 303 9.06 25.49 31.82
CA LEU A 303 8.38 25.88 33.05
C LEU A 303 9.20 26.86 33.89
N GLU A 304 10.53 26.82 33.78
CA GLU A 304 11.46 27.76 34.44
C GLU A 304 11.62 29.09 33.67
N GLU A 305 11.32 29.11 32.37
CA GLU A 305 11.32 30.31 31.50
C GLU A 305 10.04 31.16 31.65
N ILE A 306 9.07 30.73 32.48
CA ILE A 306 7.83 31.43 32.84
C ILE A 306 7.98 32.06 34.22
#